data_AF-A0A1X2FL41-F1
#
_entry.id   AF-A0A1X2FL41-F1
#
_cell.length_a   1.000
_cell.length_b   1.000
_cell.length_c   1.000
_cell.angle_alpha   90.00
_cell.angle_beta   90.00
_cell.angle_gamma   90.00
#
_symmetry.space_group_name_H-M   'P 1'
#
loop_
_entity.id
_entity.type
_entity.pdbx_description
1 polymer ?
#
loop_
_entity_poly.entity_id
_entity_poly.type
_entity_poly.pdbx_seq_one_letter_code
_entity_poly.pdbx_strand_id
1 'polypeptide(L)'
;MSDGKFDLDGHCLSQEHPWSILDLSLPNAQLAGVFAGFLILAITTLLTMSAAPGLKKGTRITQSIVLLGLGVVVLGQGAYFFGSIAATKPPETSQPPAPTNAVGNSVIVLAPENPQVAGQAQLATQRICERAWVQFMPAAGMLALGAVLLVAGLAWMIAWHRMAAPLVSDDNDLVGHANVAIAFVLWGAMAFLIFDVWYFVEEMHQELHALNQDSAANFEKWSATVVGFILCAISTWILVQKRNSLIGHNDDLHKEPNSVYAVAVWTAPYLFLNLLLTLWATASGMRSHPLFELWAGISLAVFGPGILFVLLAFAMPGTNGPWPRRVLTLGGLALGIAFLVRSSIFIFQLGHRLGAEEGQCRLTE
;
A
#
# COMPACT_ATOMS: atom_id res chain seq x y z
N MET A 1 -9.52 37.02 16.37
CA MET A 1 -9.29 35.61 16.03
C MET A 1 -10.59 35.12 15.44
N SER A 2 -10.73 35.17 14.12
CA SER A 2 -11.82 34.47 13.45
C SER A 2 -11.70 33.00 13.82
N ASP A 3 -12.79 32.36 14.21
CA ASP A 3 -12.85 30.90 14.33
C ASP A 3 -12.33 30.34 13.00
N GLY A 4 -11.08 29.88 13.01
CA GLY A 4 -10.34 29.41 11.85
C GLY A 4 -10.92 28.08 11.42
N LYS A 5 -12.11 28.14 10.82
CA LYS A 5 -12.75 27.00 10.20
C LYS A 5 -11.87 26.63 9.02
N PHE A 6 -11.12 25.55 9.16
CA PHE A 6 -10.41 24.94 8.05
C PHE A 6 -11.44 24.66 6.95
N ASP A 7 -11.20 25.24 5.78
CA ASP A 7 -12.05 25.14 4.61
C ASP A 7 -11.20 24.44 3.55
N LEU A 8 -11.36 23.12 3.43
CA LEU A 8 -10.81 22.36 2.31
C LEU A 8 -11.38 22.97 1.04
N ASP A 9 -10.50 23.37 0.13
CA ASP A 9 -10.95 23.82 -1.16
C ASP A 9 -11.51 22.64 -1.99
N GLY A 10 -12.14 22.95 -3.13
CA GLY A 10 -12.66 21.94 -4.05
C GLY A 10 -11.61 20.96 -4.61
N HIS A 11 -10.33 21.15 -4.30
CA HIS A 11 -9.22 20.29 -4.68
C HIS A 11 -8.71 19.42 -3.53
N CYS A 12 -9.38 19.44 -2.38
CA CYS A 12 -8.95 18.75 -1.16
C CYS A 12 -7.55 19.19 -0.70
N LEU A 13 -7.22 20.48 -0.84
CA LEU A 13 -5.97 21.04 -0.36
C LEU A 13 -6.12 21.52 1.09
N SER A 14 -5.21 21.08 1.95
CA SER A 14 -5.00 21.68 3.28
C SER A 14 -4.08 22.89 3.15
N GLN A 15 -4.27 23.88 4.02
CA GLN A 15 -3.42 25.07 4.07
C GLN A 15 -1.97 24.73 4.43
N GLU A 16 -1.73 23.63 5.13
CA GLU A 16 -0.39 23.21 5.54
C GLU A 16 0.32 22.38 4.47
N HIS A 17 -0.44 21.78 3.54
CA HIS A 17 0.07 20.84 2.56
C HIS A 17 -0.43 21.20 1.15
N PRO A 18 0.41 21.85 0.31
CA PRO A 18 -0.01 22.41 -0.98
C PRO A 18 -0.20 21.36 -2.08
N TRP A 19 -0.31 20.08 -1.75
CA TRP A 19 -0.44 18.98 -2.71
C TRP A 19 -1.79 18.30 -2.59
N SER A 20 -2.45 18.05 -3.73
CA SER A 20 -3.74 17.38 -3.77
C SER A 20 -3.57 15.90 -4.09
N ILE A 21 -4.21 15.04 -3.30
CA ILE A 21 -4.30 13.60 -3.60
C ILE A 21 -5.01 13.34 -4.92
N LEU A 22 -6.03 14.14 -5.23
CA LEU A 22 -6.77 13.98 -6.47
C LEU A 22 -5.84 14.22 -7.66
N ASP A 23 -4.96 15.23 -7.59
CA ASP A 23 -4.00 15.53 -8.64
C ASP A 23 -2.84 14.52 -8.71
N LEU A 24 -2.41 13.95 -7.57
CA LEU A 24 -1.38 12.90 -7.52
C LEU A 24 -1.89 11.52 -7.93
N SER A 25 -3.18 11.26 -7.81
CA SER A 25 -3.75 9.95 -8.10
C SER A 25 -3.56 9.55 -9.57
N LEU A 26 -3.78 10.47 -10.52
CA LEU A 26 -3.62 10.18 -11.94
C LEU A 26 -2.19 9.80 -12.36
N PRO A 27 -1.12 10.57 -12.03
CA PRO A 27 0.25 10.18 -12.36
C PRO A 27 0.67 8.88 -11.65
N ASN A 28 0.19 8.63 -10.42
CA ASN A 28 0.46 7.37 -9.73
C ASN A 28 -0.23 6.17 -10.40
N ALA A 29 -1.45 6.34 -10.91
CA ALA A 29 -2.13 5.31 -11.71
C ALA A 29 -1.34 4.98 -12.99
N GLN A 30 -0.83 6.01 -13.66
CA GLN A 30 -0.01 5.86 -14.86
C GLN A 30 1.31 5.15 -14.55
N LEU A 31 2.00 5.54 -13.47
CA LEU A 31 3.22 4.89 -13.02
C LEU A 31 3.00 3.41 -12.70
N ALA A 32 1.92 3.08 -11.99
CA ALA A 32 1.53 1.70 -11.71
C ALA A 32 1.29 0.92 -13.02
N GLY A 33 0.60 1.53 -13.99
CA GLY A 33 0.37 0.95 -15.32
C GLY A 33 1.67 0.70 -16.10
N VAL A 34 2.63 1.64 -16.06
CA VAL A 34 3.94 1.48 -16.70
C VAL A 34 4.72 0.33 -16.06
N PHE A 35 4.76 0.24 -14.73
CA PHE A 35 5.40 -0.90 -14.05
C PHE A 35 4.73 -2.23 -14.36
N ALA A 36 3.39 -2.27 -14.43
CA ALA A 36 2.66 -3.47 -14.84
C ALA A 36 2.99 -3.88 -16.28
N GLY A 37 3.08 -2.91 -17.20
CA GLY A 37 3.52 -3.16 -18.58
C GLY A 37 4.93 -3.74 -18.65
N PHE A 38 5.86 -3.18 -17.88
CA PHE A 38 7.23 -3.69 -17.79
C PHE A 38 7.28 -5.15 -17.28
N LEU A 39 6.47 -5.48 -16.26
CA LEU A 39 6.36 -6.86 -15.77
C LEU A 39 5.83 -7.83 -16.84
N ILE A 40 4.83 -7.42 -17.63
CA ILE A 40 4.31 -8.24 -18.74
C ILE A 40 5.39 -8.48 -19.80
N LEU A 41 6.19 -7.45 -20.13
CA LEU A 41 7.34 -7.60 -21.03
C LEU A 41 8.40 -8.57 -20.46
N ALA A 42 8.68 -8.50 -19.16
CA ALA A 42 9.60 -9.44 -18.51
C ALA A 42 9.06 -10.88 -18.55
N ILE A 43 7.77 -11.10 -18.27
CA ILE A 43 7.12 -12.42 -18.34
C ILE A 43 7.16 -12.98 -19.76
N THR A 44 6.80 -12.19 -20.77
CA THR A 44 6.80 -12.62 -22.18
C THR A 44 8.22 -12.95 -22.66
N THR A 45 9.23 -12.19 -22.22
CA THR A 45 10.64 -12.51 -22.47
C THR A 45 11.02 -13.86 -21.86
N LEU A 46 10.68 -14.09 -20.59
CA LEU A 46 10.93 -15.38 -19.92
C LEU A 46 10.25 -16.56 -20.62
N LEU A 47 8.99 -16.38 -21.04
CA LEU A 47 8.25 -17.41 -21.77
C LEU A 47 8.89 -17.71 -23.13
N THR A 48 9.33 -16.68 -23.86
CA THR A 48 10.01 -16.83 -25.16
C THR A 48 11.34 -17.57 -24.99
N MET A 49 12.13 -17.21 -23.97
CA MET A 49 13.38 -17.92 -23.67
C MET A 49 13.14 -19.37 -23.21
N SER A 50 12.03 -19.63 -22.51
CA SER A 50 11.69 -20.99 -22.07
C SER A 50 11.27 -21.94 -23.20
N ALA A 51 10.89 -21.40 -24.37
CA ALA A 51 10.50 -22.17 -25.54
C ALA A 51 11.70 -22.68 -26.35
N ALA A 52 12.92 -22.24 -26.04
CA ALA A 52 14.12 -22.66 -26.76
C ALA A 52 14.38 -24.18 -26.58
N PRO A 53 14.53 -24.95 -27.67
CA PRO A 53 14.78 -26.38 -27.60
C PRO A 53 16.16 -26.64 -26.96
N GLY A 54 16.20 -27.41 -25.87
CA GLY A 54 17.44 -27.82 -25.18
C GLY A 54 17.52 -27.42 -23.70
N LEU A 55 16.69 -26.48 -23.22
CA LEU A 55 16.58 -26.21 -21.79
C LEU A 55 15.75 -27.30 -21.11
N LYS A 56 16.30 -27.99 -20.09
CA LYS A 56 15.54 -28.90 -19.23
C LYS A 56 14.41 -28.11 -18.54
N LYS A 57 13.23 -28.19 -19.13
CA LYS A 57 11.94 -27.69 -18.63
C LYS A 57 11.71 -28.23 -17.22
N GLY A 58 11.22 -27.40 -16.31
CA GLY A 58 10.73 -27.95 -15.06
C GLY A 58 10.04 -26.95 -14.17
N THR A 59 10.80 -26.22 -13.36
CA THR A 59 10.24 -25.64 -12.14
C THR A 59 10.74 -24.25 -11.79
N ARG A 60 11.86 -23.82 -12.36
CA ARG A 60 12.56 -22.61 -11.90
C ARG A 60 12.11 -21.33 -12.60
N ILE A 61 11.84 -21.37 -13.92
CA ILE A 61 11.25 -20.23 -14.66
C ILE A 61 9.84 -19.89 -14.13
N THR A 62 9.10 -20.92 -13.70
CA THR A 62 7.75 -20.78 -13.14
C THR A 62 7.70 -19.82 -11.96
N GLN A 63 8.75 -19.79 -11.13
CA GLN A 63 8.80 -18.95 -9.93
C GLN A 63 8.92 -17.46 -10.25
N SER A 64 9.82 -17.10 -11.17
CA SER A 64 9.94 -15.72 -11.66
C SER A 64 8.64 -15.27 -12.32
N ILE A 65 8.02 -16.13 -13.14
CA ILE A 65 6.74 -15.83 -13.77
C ILE A 65 5.65 -15.60 -12.72
N VAL A 66 5.59 -16.41 -11.66
CA VAL A 66 4.62 -16.24 -10.57
C VAL A 66 4.83 -14.92 -9.83
N LEU A 67 6.07 -14.55 -9.48
CA LEU A 67 6.37 -13.28 -8.81
C LEU A 67 6.05 -12.07 -9.68
N LEU A 68 6.45 -12.11 -10.95
CA LEU A 68 6.18 -11.04 -11.90
C LEU A 68 4.67 -10.92 -12.17
N GLY A 69 3.98 -12.05 -12.37
CA GLY A 69 2.53 -12.08 -12.57
C GLY A 69 1.76 -11.56 -11.37
N LEU A 70 2.21 -11.90 -10.16
CA LEU A 70 1.69 -11.33 -8.92
C LEU A 70 1.86 -9.81 -8.88
N GLY A 71 3.04 -9.30 -9.26
CA GLY A 71 3.29 -7.86 -9.38
C GLY A 71 2.33 -7.17 -10.36
N VAL A 72 2.00 -7.81 -11.49
CA VAL A 72 1.03 -7.28 -12.47
C VAL A 72 -0.35 -7.11 -11.83
N VAL A 73 -0.81 -8.12 -11.07
CA VAL A 73 -2.12 -8.07 -10.40
C VAL A 73 -2.14 -6.99 -9.32
N VAL A 74 -1.10 -6.93 -8.48
CA VAL A 74 -0.96 -5.91 -7.42
C VAL A 74 -0.96 -4.50 -8.02
N LEU A 75 -0.16 -4.25 -9.06
CA LEU A 75 -0.08 -2.94 -9.71
C LEU A 75 -1.36 -2.59 -10.48
N GLY A 76 -2.01 -3.58 -11.12
CA GLY A 76 -3.29 -3.37 -11.78
C GLY A 76 -4.38 -2.95 -10.80
N GLN A 77 -4.42 -3.56 -9.61
CA GLN A 77 -5.33 -3.16 -8.55
C GLN A 77 -4.98 -1.77 -7.99
N GLY A 78 -3.68 -1.47 -7.80
CA GLY A 78 -3.23 -0.13 -7.42
C GLY A 78 -3.63 0.95 -8.43
N ALA A 79 -3.42 0.70 -9.73
CA ALA A 79 -3.83 1.60 -10.80
C ALA A 79 -5.35 1.83 -10.81
N TYR A 80 -6.13 0.78 -10.56
CA TYR A 80 -7.59 0.89 -10.46
C TYR A 80 -8.02 1.79 -9.30
N PHE A 81 -7.42 1.64 -8.10
CA PHE A 81 -7.75 2.51 -6.96
C PHE A 81 -7.33 3.96 -7.17
N PHE A 82 -6.14 4.20 -7.73
CA PHE A 82 -5.76 5.55 -8.10
C PHE A 82 -6.70 6.16 -9.15
N GLY A 83 -7.12 5.37 -10.14
CA GLY A 83 -8.11 5.80 -11.12
C GLY A 83 -9.48 6.11 -10.50
N SER A 84 -9.93 5.33 -9.51
CA SER A 84 -11.19 5.60 -8.81
C SER A 84 -11.13 6.88 -7.99
N ILE A 85 -9.99 7.17 -7.35
CA ILE A 85 -9.76 8.42 -6.62
C ILE A 85 -9.76 9.63 -7.57
N ALA A 86 -9.09 9.52 -8.72
CA ALA A 86 -9.11 10.57 -9.73
C ALA A 86 -10.54 10.87 -10.23
N ALA A 87 -11.37 9.83 -10.33
CA ALA A 87 -12.75 9.95 -10.76
C ALA A 87 -13.69 10.57 -9.72
N THR A 88 -13.29 10.67 -8.44
CA THR A 88 -14.08 11.37 -7.41
C THR A 88 -13.85 12.87 -7.37
N LYS A 89 -13.09 13.46 -8.31
CA LYS A 89 -12.88 14.91 -8.36
C LYS A 89 -14.23 15.63 -8.48
N PRO A 90 -14.57 16.57 -7.57
CA PRO A 90 -15.80 17.33 -7.67
C PRO A 90 -15.79 18.22 -8.93
N PRO A 91 -16.95 18.50 -9.53
CA PRO A 91 -17.04 19.39 -10.68
C PRO A 91 -16.54 20.79 -10.31
N GLU A 92 -15.67 21.38 -11.13
CA GLU A 92 -15.15 22.74 -10.91
C GLU A 92 -16.29 23.76 -11.01
N THR A 93 -16.79 24.21 -9.86
CA THR A 93 -17.90 25.17 -9.74
C THR A 93 -17.55 26.56 -10.28
N SER A 94 -16.28 26.79 -10.63
CA SER A 94 -15.72 28.09 -11.01
C SER A 94 -15.60 28.30 -12.51
N GLN A 95 -15.91 27.32 -13.36
CA GLN A 95 -15.87 27.56 -14.80
C GLN A 95 -17.03 28.52 -15.16
N PRO A 96 -16.74 29.78 -15.54
CA PRO A 96 -17.79 30.67 -15.98
C PRO A 96 -18.50 29.99 -17.15
N PRO A 97 -19.85 30.03 -17.22
CA PRO A 97 -20.59 29.36 -18.28
C PRO A 97 -19.92 29.72 -19.59
N ALA A 98 -19.48 28.70 -20.35
CA ALA A 98 -18.89 28.90 -21.65
C ALA A 98 -19.75 29.92 -22.39
N PRO A 99 -19.16 30.95 -23.05
CA PRO A 99 -19.92 32.00 -23.71
C PRO A 99 -20.79 31.36 -24.78
N THR A 100 -21.98 30.97 -24.35
CA THR A 100 -23.05 30.55 -25.20
C THR A 100 -23.50 31.86 -25.78
N ASN A 101 -23.10 32.09 -27.04
CA ASN A 101 -23.71 33.08 -27.91
C ASN A 101 -25.18 32.69 -28.13
N ALA A 102 -25.96 32.71 -27.06
CA ALA A 102 -27.40 32.49 -27.03
C ALA A 102 -28.01 33.86 -26.73
N VAL A 103 -28.32 34.53 -27.84
CA VAL A 103 -29.09 35.75 -27.90
C VAL A 103 -30.39 35.56 -27.10
N GLY A 104 -30.55 36.36 -26.05
CA GLY A 104 -31.84 36.72 -25.47
C GLY A 104 -32.60 35.58 -24.80
N ASN A 105 -32.26 35.26 -23.55
CA ASN A 105 -33.23 35.10 -22.47
C ASN A 105 -32.50 35.15 -21.12
N SER A 106 -32.95 36.04 -20.25
CA SER A 106 -32.38 36.37 -18.94
C SER A 106 -32.34 35.16 -18.01
N VAL A 107 -31.22 34.43 -18.02
CA VAL A 107 -30.87 33.51 -16.92
C VAL A 107 -30.40 34.37 -15.77
N ILE A 108 -31.27 34.55 -14.79
CA ILE A 108 -30.94 35.15 -13.50
C ILE A 108 -29.95 34.18 -12.85
N VAL A 109 -28.66 34.54 -12.88
CA VAL A 109 -27.67 33.95 -11.98
C VAL A 109 -28.05 34.41 -10.58
N LEU A 110 -28.89 33.61 -9.92
CA LEU A 110 -29.19 33.78 -8.50
C LEU A 110 -27.87 33.59 -7.77
N ALA A 111 -27.28 34.70 -7.33
CA ALA A 111 -26.19 34.69 -6.36
C ALA A 111 -26.63 33.80 -5.19
N PRO A 112 -25.78 32.89 -4.70
CA PRO A 112 -26.11 32.03 -3.58
C PRO A 112 -26.07 32.87 -2.30
N GLU A 113 -27.07 33.71 -2.07
CA GLU A 113 -27.21 34.50 -0.85
C GLU A 113 -27.85 33.68 0.29
N ASN A 114 -28.01 32.36 0.09
CA ASN A 114 -28.43 31.46 1.16
C ASN A 114 -27.20 30.74 1.74
N PRO A 115 -26.66 31.19 2.90
CA PRO A 115 -25.48 30.59 3.54
C PRO A 115 -25.66 29.11 3.88
N GLN A 116 -26.90 28.60 3.94
CA GLN A 116 -27.17 27.18 4.15
C GLN A 116 -26.77 26.29 2.96
N VAL A 117 -26.89 26.79 1.73
CA VAL A 117 -26.55 26.02 0.52
C VAL A 117 -25.04 25.88 0.37
N ALA A 118 -24.29 26.95 0.70
CA ALA A 118 -22.82 26.92 0.72
C ALA A 118 -22.29 25.89 1.74
N GLY A 119 -22.87 25.83 2.95
CA GLY A 119 -22.46 24.87 3.97
C GLY A 119 -22.71 23.40 3.59
N GLN A 120 -23.80 23.12 2.86
CA GLN A 120 -24.07 21.75 2.37
C GLN A 120 -23.07 21.30 1.30
N ALA A 121 -22.68 22.21 0.41
CA ALA A 121 -21.66 21.93 -0.61
C ALA A 121 -20.30 21.63 0.03
N GLN A 122 -19.89 22.41 1.04
CA GLN A 122 -18.64 22.18 1.78
C GLN A 122 -18.62 20.81 2.48
N LEU A 123 -19.70 20.44 3.18
CA LEU A 123 -19.82 19.14 3.83
C LEU A 123 -19.77 17.97 2.85
N ALA A 124 -20.31 18.16 1.64
CA ALA A 124 -20.23 17.14 0.59
C ALA A 124 -18.79 16.98 0.07
N THR A 125 -18.08 18.09 -0.17
CA THR A 125 -16.67 18.09 -0.58
C THR A 125 -15.77 17.44 0.48
N GLN A 126 -15.94 17.78 1.76
CA GLN A 126 -15.14 17.21 2.85
C GLN A 126 -15.25 15.68 2.91
N ARG A 127 -16.46 15.13 2.77
CA ARG A 127 -16.68 13.67 2.73
C ARG A 127 -16.02 13.00 1.53
N ILE A 128 -15.96 13.69 0.39
CA ILE A 128 -15.30 13.17 -0.81
C ILE A 128 -13.78 13.11 -0.57
N CYS A 129 -13.21 14.16 0.03
CA CYS A 129 -11.79 14.24 0.37
C CYS A 129 -11.38 13.16 1.38
N GLU A 130 -12.13 13.00 2.47
CA GLU A 130 -11.89 11.96 3.48
C GLU A 130 -11.84 10.56 2.84
N ARG A 131 -12.81 10.27 1.98
CA ARG A 131 -12.87 8.99 1.25
C ARG A 131 -11.71 8.81 0.27
N ALA A 132 -11.29 9.88 -0.41
CA ALA A 132 -10.14 9.83 -1.30
C ALA A 132 -8.85 9.49 -0.54
N TRP A 133 -8.64 10.08 0.64
CA TRP A 133 -7.50 9.79 1.51
C TRP A 133 -7.45 8.34 1.98
N VAL A 134 -8.58 7.81 2.46
CA VAL A 134 -8.68 6.41 2.93
C VAL A 134 -8.39 5.42 1.81
N GLN A 135 -8.77 5.72 0.56
CA GLN A 135 -8.47 4.86 -0.60
C GLN A 135 -7.04 5.02 -1.11
N PHE A 136 -6.43 6.20 -0.94
CA PHE A 136 -5.09 6.48 -1.44
C PHE A 136 -4.03 5.67 -0.70
N MET A 137 -4.15 5.52 0.62
CA MET A 137 -3.22 4.76 1.46
C MET A 137 -2.97 3.31 0.98
N PRO A 138 -4.00 2.45 0.83
CA PRO A 138 -3.79 1.09 0.30
C PRO A 138 -3.30 1.10 -1.15
N ALA A 139 -3.68 2.09 -1.97
CA ALA A 139 -3.18 2.23 -3.33
C ALA A 139 -1.67 2.49 -3.38
N ALA A 140 -1.15 3.37 -2.51
CA ALA A 140 0.27 3.62 -2.33
C ALA A 140 1.01 2.36 -1.83
N GLY A 141 0.43 1.64 -0.87
CA GLY A 141 0.92 0.33 -0.40
C GLY A 141 1.11 -0.67 -1.53
N MET A 142 0.12 -0.80 -2.42
CA MET A 142 0.21 -1.70 -3.57
C MET A 142 1.22 -1.23 -4.61
N LEU A 143 1.34 0.07 -4.86
CA LEU A 143 2.37 0.61 -5.76
C LEU A 143 3.77 0.25 -5.27
N ALA A 144 4.05 0.49 -3.99
CA ALA A 144 5.32 0.17 -3.36
C ALA A 144 5.60 -1.34 -3.40
N LEU A 145 4.60 -2.17 -3.06
CA LEU A 145 4.72 -3.63 -3.14
C LEU A 145 4.97 -4.12 -4.57
N GLY A 146 4.26 -3.56 -5.55
CA GLY A 146 4.42 -3.88 -6.96
C GLY A 146 5.83 -3.56 -7.48
N ALA A 147 6.38 -2.40 -7.11
CA ALA A 147 7.74 -2.02 -7.44
C ALA A 147 8.79 -3.00 -6.84
N VAL A 148 8.59 -3.38 -5.58
CA VAL A 148 9.44 -4.39 -4.91
C VAL A 148 9.35 -5.76 -5.60
N LEU A 149 8.13 -6.22 -5.95
CA LEU A 149 7.93 -7.49 -6.66
C LEU A 149 8.56 -7.48 -8.05
N LEU A 150 8.56 -6.34 -8.74
CA LEU A 150 9.23 -6.15 -10.02
C LEU A 150 10.73 -6.36 -9.88
N VAL A 151 11.38 -5.65 -8.95
CA VAL A 151 12.82 -5.78 -8.73
C VAL A 151 13.17 -7.20 -8.28
N ALA A 152 12.33 -7.81 -7.43
CA ALA A 152 12.51 -9.18 -6.99
C ALA A 152 12.39 -10.22 -8.11
N GLY A 153 11.40 -10.07 -8.99
CA GLY A 153 11.22 -10.94 -10.15
C GLY A 153 12.40 -10.85 -11.12
N LEU A 154 12.92 -9.63 -11.35
CA LEU A 154 14.13 -9.40 -12.14
C LEU A 154 15.38 -10.02 -11.50
N ALA A 155 15.56 -9.83 -10.18
CA ALA A 155 16.67 -10.44 -9.45
C ALA A 155 16.64 -11.98 -9.56
N TRP A 156 15.46 -12.58 -9.47
CA TRP A 156 15.26 -14.01 -9.69
C TRP A 156 15.60 -14.44 -11.12
N MET A 157 15.21 -13.63 -12.12
CA MET A 157 15.56 -13.88 -13.53
C MET A 157 17.08 -13.83 -13.75
N ILE A 158 17.79 -12.86 -13.16
CA ILE A 158 19.25 -12.76 -13.23
C ILE A 158 19.91 -13.97 -12.57
N ALA A 159 19.45 -14.34 -11.37
CA ALA A 159 19.95 -15.51 -10.66
C ALA A 159 19.75 -16.79 -11.49
N TRP A 160 18.62 -16.91 -12.19
CA TRP A 160 18.33 -18.06 -13.05
C TRP A 160 19.25 -18.15 -14.25
N HIS A 161 19.48 -17.05 -14.96
CA HIS A 161 20.41 -17.03 -16.10
C HIS A 161 21.82 -17.45 -15.70
N ARG A 162 22.27 -17.10 -14.50
CA ARG A 162 23.56 -17.52 -13.97
C ARG A 162 23.63 -19.01 -13.68
N MET A 163 22.60 -19.60 -13.08
CA MET A 163 22.56 -21.04 -12.80
C MET A 163 22.56 -21.92 -14.08
N ALA A 164 22.17 -21.36 -15.23
CA ALA A 164 22.13 -22.08 -16.49
C ALA A 164 23.48 -22.06 -17.26
N ALA A 165 24.40 -21.14 -16.93
CA ALA A 165 25.69 -21.04 -17.60
C ALA A 165 26.70 -22.06 -17.01
N PRO A 166 27.50 -22.76 -17.84
CA PRO A 166 28.53 -23.68 -17.36
C PRO A 166 29.58 -22.93 -16.54
N LEU A 167 29.97 -23.53 -15.40
CA LEU A 167 30.84 -22.99 -14.34
C LEU A 167 32.12 -22.34 -14.88
N VAL A 168 32.11 -21.01 -15.05
CA VAL A 168 33.31 -20.18 -15.08
C VAL A 168 33.42 -19.53 -13.69
N SER A 169 34.53 -19.77 -13.01
CA SER A 169 34.58 -19.99 -11.56
C SER A 169 34.70 -18.77 -10.63
N ASP A 170 34.07 -17.62 -10.90
CA ASP A 170 34.20 -16.47 -9.97
C ASP A 170 32.97 -15.54 -9.85
N ASP A 171 31.83 -15.92 -10.42
CA ASP A 171 30.67 -15.01 -10.60
C ASP A 171 29.59 -15.08 -9.50
N ASN A 172 29.88 -15.68 -8.34
CA ASN A 172 28.95 -15.77 -7.19
C ASN A 172 28.50 -14.40 -6.65
N ASP A 173 29.22 -13.34 -7.03
CA ASP A 173 28.97 -11.98 -6.58
C ASP A 173 27.64 -11.43 -7.10
N LEU A 174 27.16 -11.85 -8.28
CA LEU A 174 25.99 -11.23 -8.90
C LEU A 174 24.67 -11.50 -8.13
N VAL A 175 24.48 -12.70 -7.59
CA VAL A 175 23.29 -13.02 -6.78
C VAL A 175 23.34 -12.26 -5.45
N GLY A 176 24.54 -12.10 -4.89
CA GLY A 176 24.76 -11.25 -3.72
C GLY A 176 24.38 -9.79 -3.98
N HIS A 177 24.82 -9.24 -5.11
CA HIS A 177 24.46 -7.89 -5.55
C HIS A 177 22.95 -7.72 -5.80
N ALA A 178 22.30 -8.72 -6.38
CA ALA A 178 20.86 -8.71 -6.59
C ALA A 178 20.09 -8.64 -5.25
N ASN A 179 20.48 -9.46 -4.26
CA ASN A 179 19.90 -9.43 -2.92
C ASN A 179 20.11 -8.07 -2.22
N VAL A 180 21.26 -7.41 -2.42
CA VAL A 180 21.52 -6.05 -1.91
C VAL A 180 20.63 -5.01 -2.59
N ALA A 181 20.47 -5.10 -3.92
CA ALA A 181 19.59 -4.19 -4.67
C ALA A 181 18.13 -4.31 -4.19
N ILE A 182 17.65 -5.53 -3.96
CA ILE A 182 16.32 -5.76 -3.38
C ILE A 182 16.23 -5.13 -1.98
N ALA A 183 17.22 -5.35 -1.12
CA ALA A 183 17.23 -4.76 0.21
C ALA A 183 17.12 -3.23 0.14
N PHE A 184 17.87 -2.59 -0.76
CA PHE A 184 17.79 -1.14 -0.98
C PHE A 184 16.39 -0.69 -1.42
N VAL A 185 15.77 -1.40 -2.35
CA VAL A 185 14.42 -1.07 -2.83
C VAL A 185 13.37 -1.30 -1.72
N LEU A 186 13.52 -2.35 -0.91
CA LEU A 186 12.68 -2.60 0.27
C LEU A 186 12.75 -1.44 1.28
N TRP A 187 13.95 -0.95 1.57
CA TRP A 187 14.14 0.22 2.43
C TRP A 187 13.51 1.47 1.86
N GLY A 188 13.75 1.76 0.58
CA GLY A 188 13.15 2.92 -0.09
C GLY A 188 11.62 2.85 -0.06
N ALA A 189 11.06 1.71 -0.46
CA ALA A 189 9.61 1.48 -0.45
C ALA A 189 9.01 1.65 0.95
N MET A 190 9.62 1.06 1.98
CA MET A 190 9.12 1.20 3.35
C MET A 190 9.25 2.63 3.88
N ALA A 191 10.36 3.32 3.56
CA ALA A 191 10.55 4.72 3.97
C ALA A 191 9.48 5.63 3.34
N PHE A 192 9.16 5.43 2.05
CA PHE A 192 8.05 6.14 1.40
C PHE A 192 6.71 5.83 2.05
N LEU A 193 6.40 4.57 2.35
CA LEU A 193 5.14 4.21 3.02
C LEU A 193 5.01 4.79 4.43
N ILE A 194 6.10 4.82 5.20
CA ILE A 194 6.12 5.46 6.53
C ILE A 194 5.88 6.97 6.39
N PHE A 195 6.53 7.60 5.40
CA PHE A 195 6.34 9.02 5.10
C PHE A 195 4.88 9.30 4.73
N ASP A 196 4.30 8.54 3.81
CA ASP A 196 2.89 8.68 3.42
C ASP A 196 1.93 8.54 4.61
N VAL A 197 2.18 7.57 5.51
CA VAL A 197 1.39 7.40 6.73
C VAL A 197 1.52 8.59 7.69
N TRP A 198 2.69 9.22 7.78
CA TRP A 198 2.84 10.40 8.64
C TRP A 198 1.93 11.53 8.20
N TYR A 199 1.94 11.85 6.90
CA TYR A 199 1.09 12.89 6.34
C TYR A 199 -0.38 12.51 6.43
N PHE A 200 -0.72 11.25 6.16
CA PHE A 200 -2.09 10.77 6.30
C PHE A 200 -2.64 10.97 7.72
N VAL A 201 -1.87 10.59 8.74
CA VAL A 201 -2.31 10.75 10.13
C VAL A 201 -2.43 12.23 10.49
N GLU A 202 -1.54 13.10 9.98
CA GLU A 202 -1.62 14.54 10.21
C GLU A 202 -2.90 15.13 9.64
N GLU A 203 -3.16 14.84 8.37
CA GLU A 203 -4.32 15.35 7.65
C GLU A 203 -5.63 14.83 8.27
N MET A 204 -5.72 13.51 8.51
CA MET A 204 -6.91 12.90 9.10
C MET A 204 -7.18 13.39 10.51
N HIS A 205 -6.15 13.74 11.30
CA HIS A 205 -6.35 14.20 12.67
C HIS A 205 -6.80 15.66 12.74
N GLN A 206 -6.32 16.49 11.81
CA GLN A 206 -6.78 17.87 11.65
C GLN A 206 -8.24 17.94 11.21
N GLU A 207 -8.59 17.18 10.17
CA GLU A 207 -9.92 17.23 9.56
C GLU A 207 -11.02 16.70 10.47
N LEU A 208 -10.72 15.71 11.30
CA LEU A 208 -11.78 15.04 12.02
C LEU A 208 -12.28 15.77 13.25
N HIS A 209 -11.51 16.71 13.84
CA HIS A 209 -11.77 17.49 15.07
C HIS A 209 -12.30 16.73 16.32
N ALA A 210 -12.68 15.46 16.19
CA ALA A 210 -13.33 14.61 17.16
C ALA A 210 -12.30 13.85 18.01
N LEU A 211 -11.05 13.78 17.55
CA LEU A 211 -9.93 13.24 18.28
C LEU A 211 -9.09 14.38 18.88
N ASN A 212 -9.72 15.19 19.75
CA ASN A 212 -9.14 16.38 20.37
C ASN A 212 -8.01 16.09 21.40
N GLN A 213 -7.24 15.01 21.20
CA GLN A 213 -6.07 14.67 22.01
C GLN A 213 -4.85 14.53 21.10
N ASP A 214 -4.02 15.57 21.05
CA ASP A 214 -2.71 15.60 20.37
C ASP A 214 -1.79 14.42 20.75
N SER A 215 -2.02 13.82 21.92
CA SER A 215 -1.27 12.66 22.40
C SER A 215 -1.58 11.38 21.60
N ALA A 216 -2.79 11.25 21.05
CA ALA A 216 -3.19 10.07 20.27
C ALA A 216 -2.50 10.05 18.90
N ALA A 217 -2.52 11.16 18.15
CA ALA A 217 -1.91 11.25 16.82
C ALA A 217 -0.42 10.91 16.84
N ASN A 218 0.31 11.47 17.80
CA ASN A 218 1.74 11.20 17.95
C ASN A 218 2.00 9.71 18.22
N PHE A 219 1.22 9.11 19.12
CA PHE A 219 1.35 7.68 19.42
C PHE A 219 1.11 6.81 18.17
N GLU A 220 0.10 7.15 17.37
CA GLU A 220 -0.22 6.42 16.13
C GLU A 220 0.90 6.54 15.10
N LYS A 221 1.41 7.76 14.83
CA LYS A 221 2.56 8.01 13.95
C LYS A 221 3.79 7.19 14.37
N TRP A 222 4.16 7.24 15.66
CA TRP A 222 5.30 6.48 16.17
C TRP A 222 5.10 4.98 16.07
N SER A 223 3.89 4.48 16.34
CA SER A 223 3.60 3.05 16.27
C SER A 223 3.76 2.48 14.86
N ALA A 224 3.23 3.16 13.84
CA ALA A 224 3.37 2.74 12.45
C ALA A 224 4.83 2.77 11.99
N THR A 225 5.56 3.83 12.38
CA THR A 225 7.00 3.99 12.08
C THR A 225 7.83 2.86 12.66
N VAL A 226 7.65 2.58 13.96
CA VAL A 226 8.42 1.56 14.66
C VAL A 226 8.15 0.18 14.04
N VAL A 227 6.89 -0.14 13.76
CA VAL A 227 6.56 -1.44 13.15
C VAL A 227 7.12 -1.55 11.74
N GLY A 228 6.93 -0.53 10.88
CA GLY A 228 7.49 -0.51 9.53
C GLY A 228 9.01 -0.68 9.53
N PHE A 229 9.71 0.04 10.40
CA PHE A 229 11.16 -0.07 10.57
C PHE A 229 11.59 -1.47 11.03
N ILE A 230 10.90 -2.07 12.01
CA ILE A 230 11.19 -3.43 12.48
C ILE A 230 11.02 -4.45 11.34
N LEU A 231 9.93 -4.39 10.58
CA LEU A 231 9.69 -5.30 9.46
C LEU A 231 10.76 -5.16 8.36
N CYS A 232 11.18 -3.93 8.07
CA CYS A 232 12.25 -3.67 7.10
C CYS A 232 13.62 -4.15 7.59
N ALA A 233 13.94 -3.92 8.86
CA ALA A 233 15.17 -4.40 9.49
C ALA A 233 15.24 -5.94 9.48
N ILE A 234 14.14 -6.62 9.82
CA ILE A 234 14.04 -8.09 9.76
C ILE A 234 14.26 -8.59 8.33
N SER A 235 13.58 -7.98 7.34
CA SER A 235 13.73 -8.35 5.93
C SER A 235 15.17 -8.21 5.44
N THR A 236 15.81 -7.09 5.79
CA THR A 236 17.21 -6.80 5.42
C THR A 236 18.18 -7.74 6.08
N TRP A 237 17.98 -8.02 7.37
CA TRP A 237 18.77 -8.98 8.12
C TRP A 237 18.75 -10.35 7.45
N ILE A 238 17.58 -10.83 7.01
CA ILE A 238 17.43 -12.10 6.28
C ILE A 238 18.22 -12.09 4.97
N LEU A 239 18.15 -11.00 4.19
CA LEU A 239 18.87 -10.87 2.93
C LEU A 239 20.39 -10.83 3.13
N VAL A 240 20.87 -10.10 4.14
CA VAL A 240 22.30 -10.05 4.50
C VAL A 240 22.80 -11.41 4.97
N GLN A 241 22.01 -12.11 5.79
CA GLN A 241 22.35 -13.47 6.23
C GLN A 241 22.47 -14.42 5.03
N LYS A 242 21.55 -14.35 4.07
CA LYS A 242 21.61 -15.15 2.83
C LYS A 242 22.84 -14.81 2.00
N ARG A 243 23.15 -13.53 1.83
CA ARG A 243 24.36 -13.07 1.14
C ARG A 243 25.62 -13.68 1.78
N ASN A 244 25.75 -13.59 3.10
CA ASN A 244 26.92 -14.10 3.80
C ASN A 244 27.01 -15.64 3.70
N SER A 245 25.88 -16.34 3.68
CA SER A 245 25.86 -17.78 3.52
C SER A 245 26.29 -18.24 2.13
N LEU A 246 26.03 -17.45 1.08
CA LEU A 246 26.45 -17.75 -0.30
C LEU A 246 27.98 -17.72 -0.49
N ILE A 247 28.70 -16.98 0.35
CA ILE A 247 30.16 -16.89 0.28
C ILE A 247 30.83 -18.15 0.85
N GLY A 248 30.15 -18.90 1.72
CA GLY A 248 30.74 -20.00 2.50
C GLY A 248 30.56 -21.41 1.95
N HIS A 249 29.52 -21.69 1.16
CA HIS A 249 29.17 -23.04 0.71
C HIS A 249 28.64 -23.04 -0.74
N ASN A 250 29.37 -23.70 -1.65
CA ASN A 250 28.99 -23.82 -3.06
C ASN A 250 28.00 -24.97 -3.35
N ASP A 251 27.84 -25.93 -2.45
CA ASP A 251 27.26 -27.23 -2.81
C ASP A 251 25.72 -27.35 -2.68
N ASP A 252 25.04 -26.38 -2.05
CA ASP A 252 23.62 -26.53 -1.66
C ASP A 252 22.64 -25.51 -2.29
N LEU A 253 22.97 -24.91 -3.44
CA LEU A 253 22.10 -23.93 -4.13
C LEU A 253 20.80 -24.53 -4.74
N HIS A 254 20.44 -25.79 -4.43
CA HIS A 254 19.45 -26.57 -5.18
C HIS A 254 18.12 -26.89 -4.46
N LYS A 255 17.91 -26.47 -3.21
CA LYS A 255 16.61 -26.57 -2.50
C LYS A 255 16.26 -25.18 -1.97
N GLU A 256 15.18 -24.51 -2.38
CA GLU A 256 13.79 -24.88 -2.06
C GLU A 256 12.81 -24.13 -3.00
N PRO A 257 11.98 -24.83 -3.79
CA PRO A 257 10.99 -24.16 -4.63
C PRO A 257 9.75 -23.65 -3.89
N ASN A 258 9.55 -24.07 -2.63
CA ASN A 258 8.30 -23.86 -1.90
C ASN A 258 8.12 -22.44 -1.33
N SER A 259 9.20 -21.67 -1.18
CA SER A 259 9.14 -20.33 -0.57
C SER A 259 8.46 -19.30 -1.46
N VAL A 260 8.64 -19.38 -2.78
CA VAL A 260 8.00 -18.46 -3.73
C VAL A 260 6.48 -18.66 -3.77
N TYR A 261 6.01 -19.91 -3.68
CA TYR A 261 4.59 -20.20 -3.57
C TYR A 261 3.98 -19.62 -2.29
N ALA A 262 4.72 -19.61 -1.18
CA ALA A 262 4.25 -18.99 0.05
C ALA A 262 3.98 -17.48 -0.15
N VAL A 263 4.87 -16.75 -0.84
CA VAL A 263 4.64 -15.33 -1.14
C VAL A 263 3.34 -15.12 -1.94
N ALA A 264 3.10 -15.94 -2.97
CA ALA A 264 1.88 -15.86 -3.76
C ALA A 264 0.63 -16.18 -2.93
N VAL A 265 0.68 -17.23 -2.11
CA VAL A 265 -0.42 -17.64 -1.21
C VAL A 265 -0.75 -16.55 -0.20
N TRP A 266 0.24 -15.82 0.32
CA TRP A 266 0.00 -14.71 1.26
C TRP A 266 -0.38 -13.39 0.60
N THR A 267 -0.02 -13.19 -0.67
CA THR A 267 -0.40 -11.97 -1.39
C THR A 267 -1.86 -12.00 -1.84
N ALA A 268 -2.41 -13.19 -2.18
CA ALA A 268 -3.82 -13.34 -2.51
C ALA A 268 -4.80 -12.84 -1.40
N PRO A 269 -4.68 -13.25 -0.13
CA PRO A 269 -5.54 -12.74 0.94
C PRO A 269 -5.28 -11.25 1.22
N TYR A 270 -4.05 -10.76 1.06
CA TYR A 270 -3.79 -9.33 1.13
C TYR A 270 -4.57 -8.54 0.06
N LEU A 271 -4.53 -8.98 -1.20
CA LEU A 271 -5.27 -8.33 -2.29
C LEU A 271 -6.78 -8.41 -2.08
N PHE A 272 -7.27 -9.58 -1.65
CA PHE A 272 -8.67 -9.77 -1.31
C PHE A 272 -9.12 -8.85 -0.17
N LEU A 273 -8.31 -8.74 0.89
CA LEU A 273 -8.60 -7.86 2.03
C LEU A 273 -8.60 -6.38 1.63
N ASN A 274 -7.64 -5.94 0.79
CA ASN A 274 -7.63 -4.59 0.23
C ASN A 274 -8.89 -4.31 -0.58
N LEU A 275 -9.29 -5.24 -1.45
CA LEU A 275 -10.50 -5.11 -2.25
C LEU A 275 -11.73 -5.03 -1.36
N LEU A 276 -11.85 -5.91 -0.37
CA LEU A 276 -12.99 -5.95 0.54
C LEU A 276 -13.10 -4.65 1.36
N LEU A 277 -11.99 -4.17 1.93
CA LEU A 277 -11.97 -2.94 2.71
C LEU A 277 -12.23 -1.70 1.84
N THR A 278 -11.75 -1.68 0.61
CA THR A 278 -12.04 -0.60 -0.33
C THR A 278 -13.50 -0.61 -0.75
N LEU A 279 -14.06 -1.78 -1.07
CA LEU A 279 -15.49 -1.94 -1.37
C LEU A 279 -16.34 -1.52 -0.17
N TRP A 280 -15.92 -1.88 1.05
CA TRP A 280 -16.59 -1.45 2.27
C TRP A 280 -16.54 0.08 2.44
N ALA A 281 -15.36 0.69 2.35
CA ALA A 281 -15.22 2.15 2.40
C ALA A 281 -16.04 2.86 1.30
N THR A 282 -16.28 2.17 0.17
CA THR A 282 -17.12 2.74 -0.90
C THR A 282 -18.63 2.61 -0.67
N ALA A 283 -19.08 1.65 0.14
CA ALA A 283 -20.49 1.37 0.35
C ALA A 283 -21.12 2.45 1.23
N SER A 284 -21.87 3.36 0.60
CA SER A 284 -22.43 4.60 1.16
C SER A 284 -23.44 4.45 2.32
N GLY A 285 -23.66 3.24 2.83
CA GLY A 285 -24.68 2.95 3.84
C GLY A 285 -24.14 2.66 5.24
N MET A 286 -22.86 2.37 5.39
CA MET A 286 -22.29 2.05 6.71
C MET A 286 -21.55 3.26 7.25
N ARG A 287 -22.08 3.86 8.33
CA ARG A 287 -21.31 4.80 9.16
C ARG A 287 -20.21 4.00 9.84
N SER A 288 -19.06 3.85 9.20
CA SER A 288 -17.86 3.35 9.85
C SER A 288 -17.38 4.39 10.86
N HIS A 289 -16.75 3.91 11.94
CA HIS A 289 -16.01 4.81 12.80
C HIS A 289 -14.75 5.27 12.06
N PRO A 290 -14.44 6.56 12.07
CA PRO A 290 -13.31 7.12 11.34
C PRO A 290 -11.96 6.60 11.84
N LEU A 291 -11.85 6.30 13.14
CA LEU A 291 -10.71 5.57 13.71
C LEU A 291 -10.47 4.22 13.04
N PHE A 292 -11.55 3.49 12.73
CA PHE A 292 -11.42 2.19 12.07
C PHE A 292 -10.90 2.36 10.64
N GLU A 293 -11.40 3.36 9.90
CA GLU A 293 -10.93 3.65 8.54
C GLU A 293 -9.46 4.07 8.52
N LEU A 294 -9.04 4.92 9.46
CA LEU A 294 -7.65 5.32 9.64
C LEU A 294 -6.75 4.11 9.88
N TRP A 295 -7.10 3.28 10.88
CA TRP A 295 -6.31 2.09 11.20
C TRP A 295 -6.32 1.05 10.08
N ALA A 296 -7.44 0.86 9.39
CA ALA A 296 -7.53 -0.01 8.23
C ALA A 296 -6.60 0.46 7.10
N GLY A 297 -6.60 1.76 6.80
CA GLY A 297 -5.71 2.37 5.81
C GLY A 297 -4.23 2.17 6.14
N ILE A 298 -3.81 2.53 7.36
CA ILE A 298 -2.42 2.35 7.84
C ILE A 298 -2.00 0.87 7.78
N SER A 299 -2.89 -0.02 8.18
CA SER A 299 -2.62 -1.47 8.23
C SER A 299 -2.44 -2.06 6.83
N LEU A 300 -3.28 -1.67 5.89
CA LEU A 300 -3.17 -2.12 4.50
C LEU A 300 -1.97 -1.50 3.76
N ALA A 301 -1.60 -0.27 4.10
CA ALA A 301 -0.51 0.45 3.46
C ALA A 301 0.88 0.01 3.98
N VAL A 302 1.05 -0.16 5.29
CA VAL A 302 2.38 -0.45 5.90
C VAL A 302 2.51 -1.91 6.29
N PHE A 303 1.55 -2.45 7.05
CA PHE A 303 1.69 -3.79 7.63
C PHE A 303 1.58 -4.88 6.57
N GLY A 304 0.61 -4.74 5.65
CA GLY A 304 0.44 -5.67 4.54
C GLY A 304 1.71 -5.82 3.69
N PRO A 305 2.20 -4.75 3.04
CA PRO A 305 3.46 -4.78 2.31
C PRO A 305 4.65 -5.18 3.17
N GLY A 306 4.75 -4.71 4.41
CA GLY A 306 5.85 -5.08 5.31
C GLY A 306 5.93 -6.57 5.63
N ILE A 307 4.80 -7.25 5.85
CA ILE A 307 4.76 -8.71 6.03
C ILE A 307 5.17 -9.41 4.72
N LEU A 308 4.67 -8.94 3.58
CA LEU A 308 5.02 -9.48 2.27
C LEU A 308 6.51 -9.27 1.93
N PHE A 309 7.11 -8.17 2.36
CA PHE A 309 8.55 -7.89 2.22
C PHE A 309 9.40 -8.91 2.98
N VAL A 310 8.99 -9.24 4.21
CA VAL A 310 9.65 -10.31 4.99
C VAL A 310 9.53 -11.63 4.23
N LEU A 311 8.32 -12.01 3.80
CA LEU A 311 8.10 -13.25 3.04
C LEU A 311 8.89 -13.29 1.73
N LEU A 312 9.00 -12.16 1.04
CA LEU A 312 9.77 -12.03 -0.18
C LEU A 312 11.27 -12.19 0.08
N ALA A 313 11.80 -11.62 1.17
CA ALA A 313 13.18 -11.84 1.59
C ALA A 313 13.45 -13.33 1.87
N PHE A 314 12.50 -14.04 2.48
CA PHE A 314 12.55 -15.48 2.63
C PHE A 314 12.49 -16.24 1.30
N ALA A 315 11.77 -15.71 0.32
CA ALA A 315 11.67 -16.28 -1.01
C ALA A 315 12.85 -15.95 -1.93
N MET A 316 13.82 -15.13 -1.52
CA MET A 316 15.02 -14.87 -2.33
C MET A 316 15.98 -16.06 -2.40
N PRO A 317 16.77 -16.19 -3.49
CA PRO A 317 17.73 -17.28 -3.61
C PRO A 317 18.81 -17.20 -2.51
N GLY A 318 19.19 -18.36 -2.01
CA GLY A 318 20.19 -18.53 -0.93
C GLY A 318 19.75 -19.55 0.11
N THR A 319 20.71 -20.09 0.84
CA THR A 319 20.45 -21.05 1.92
C THR A 319 19.88 -20.31 3.13
N ASN A 320 18.70 -20.73 3.56
CA ASN A 320 18.13 -20.27 4.81
C ASN A 320 18.94 -20.89 5.96
N GLY A 321 19.54 -20.05 6.81
CA GLY A 321 20.08 -20.53 8.06
C GLY A 321 19.00 -21.23 8.93
N PRO A 322 19.39 -21.94 9.99
CA PRO A 322 18.45 -22.58 10.90
C PRO A 322 17.55 -21.59 11.65
N TRP A 323 18.00 -20.34 11.78
CA TRP A 323 17.30 -19.26 12.49
C TRP A 323 16.07 -18.70 11.76
N PRO A 324 16.18 -18.31 10.47
CA PRO A 324 15.04 -17.79 9.70
C PRO A 324 13.78 -18.67 9.78
N ARG A 325 13.92 -20.00 9.75
CA ARG A 325 12.79 -20.93 9.86
C ARG A 325 12.03 -20.82 11.19
N ARG A 326 12.75 -20.62 12.30
CA ARG A 326 12.16 -20.45 13.64
C ARG A 326 11.49 -19.09 13.80
N VAL A 327 12.07 -18.05 13.20
CA VAL A 327 11.49 -16.70 13.21
C VAL A 327 10.20 -16.66 12.40
N LEU A 328 10.12 -17.36 11.26
CA LEU A 328 8.90 -17.39 10.46
C LEU A 328 7.72 -18.03 11.21
N THR A 329 7.96 -19.15 11.89
CA THR A 329 6.90 -19.89 12.61
C THR A 329 6.45 -19.18 13.88
N LEU A 330 7.39 -18.61 14.66
CA LEU A 330 7.07 -17.95 15.92
C LEU A 330 6.68 -16.48 15.71
N GLY A 331 7.41 -15.77 14.87
CA GLY A 331 7.22 -14.34 14.62
C GLY A 331 5.97 -14.03 13.83
N GLY A 332 5.69 -14.76 12.74
CA GLY A 332 4.50 -14.51 11.92
C GLY A 332 3.20 -14.72 12.70
N LEU A 333 3.16 -15.77 13.53
CA LEU A 333 1.99 -16.11 14.33
C LEU A 333 1.83 -15.14 15.51
N ALA A 334 2.91 -14.79 16.21
CA ALA A 334 2.85 -13.84 17.31
C ALA A 334 2.52 -12.41 16.87
N LEU A 335 3.08 -11.94 15.74
CA LEU A 335 2.80 -10.60 15.23
C LEU A 335 1.36 -10.48 14.72
N GLY A 336 0.89 -11.51 13.99
CA GLY A 336 -0.50 -11.58 13.54
C GLY A 336 -1.49 -11.63 14.70
N ILE A 337 -1.22 -12.43 15.73
CA ILE A 337 -2.07 -12.50 16.93
C ILE A 337 -2.02 -11.19 17.71
N ALA A 338 -0.84 -10.61 17.94
CA ALA A 338 -0.74 -9.35 18.68
C ALA A 338 -1.51 -8.21 17.98
N PHE A 339 -1.44 -8.17 16.65
CA PHE A 339 -2.17 -7.21 15.84
C PHE A 339 -3.70 -7.44 15.89
N LEU A 340 -4.15 -8.68 15.73
CA LEU A 340 -5.57 -9.04 15.83
C LEU A 340 -6.12 -8.78 17.24
N VAL A 341 -5.36 -9.11 18.28
CA VAL A 341 -5.74 -8.89 19.68
C VAL A 341 -5.84 -7.41 19.98
N ARG A 342 -4.88 -6.59 19.54
CA ARG A 342 -4.92 -5.14 19.77
C ARG A 342 -6.06 -4.46 19.01
N SER A 343 -6.29 -4.87 17.76
CA SER A 343 -7.43 -4.40 16.97
C SER A 343 -8.77 -4.77 17.64
N SER A 344 -8.87 -5.99 18.18
CA SER A 344 -10.07 -6.48 18.87
C SER A 344 -10.31 -5.78 20.21
N ILE A 345 -9.25 -5.57 21.01
CA ILE A 345 -9.33 -4.84 22.28
C ILE A 345 -9.76 -3.40 22.02
N PHE A 346 -9.24 -2.77 20.97
CA PHE A 346 -9.62 -1.40 20.61
C PHE A 346 -11.10 -1.32 20.22
N ILE A 347 -11.57 -2.23 19.35
CA ILE A 347 -13.00 -2.33 18.99
C ILE A 347 -13.87 -2.55 20.24
N PHE A 348 -13.44 -3.41 21.15
CA PHE A 348 -14.19 -3.71 22.38
C PHE A 348 -14.24 -2.52 23.35
N GLN A 349 -13.13 -1.83 23.57
CA GLN A 349 -13.10 -0.62 24.41
C GLN A 349 -13.93 0.52 23.82
N LEU A 350 -13.96 0.63 22.49
CA LEU A 350 -14.76 1.64 21.80
C LEU A 350 -16.26 1.36 21.95
N GLY A 351 -16.68 0.10 21.76
CA GLY A 351 -18.08 -0.31 21.98
C GLY A 351 -18.56 -0.02 23.41
N HIS A 352 -17.69 -0.18 24.40
CA HIS A 352 -18.04 0.07 25.80
C HIS A 352 -18.18 1.57 26.13
N ARG A 353 -17.46 2.46 25.43
CA ARG A 353 -17.63 3.92 25.59
C ARG A 353 -18.91 4.42 24.92
N LEU A 354 -19.24 3.88 23.75
CA LEU A 354 -20.44 4.28 23.01
C LEU A 354 -21.73 3.86 23.70
N GLY A 355 -21.76 2.65 24.29
CA GLY A 355 -22.89 2.20 25.09
C GLY A 355 -23.15 3.05 26.35
N ALA A 356 -22.12 3.74 26.85
CA ALA A 356 -22.26 4.66 27.98
C ALA A 356 -22.88 6.01 27.56
N GLU A 357 -22.54 6.54 26.38
CA GLU A 357 -23.07 7.82 25.90
C GLU A 357 -24.50 7.72 25.36
N GLU A 358 -24.87 6.61 24.70
CA GLU A 358 -26.25 6.37 24.28
C GLU A 358 -27.21 6.24 25.47
N GLY A 359 -26.74 5.70 26.60
CA GLY A 359 -27.50 5.66 27.85
C GLY A 359 -27.76 7.03 28.46
N GLN A 360 -26.87 8.00 28.20
CA GLN A 360 -26.94 9.34 28.78
C GLN A 360 -27.92 10.26 28.03
N CYS A 361 -28.07 10.10 26.71
CA CYS A 361 -29.05 10.88 25.94
C CYS A 361 -30.51 10.42 26.14
N ARG A 362 -30.74 9.17 26.58
CA ARG A 362 -32.09 8.64 26.84
C ARG A 362 -32.68 9.00 28.20
N LEU A 363 -31.90 9.57 29.11
CA LEU A 363 -32.35 9.97 30.45
C LEU A 363 -32.73 11.46 30.54
N THR A 364 -32.65 12.19 29.43
CA THR A 364 -32.99 13.62 29.34
C THR A 364 -34.19 13.94 28.45
N GLU A 365 -34.87 12.91 27.92
CA GLU A 365 -36.24 12.98 27.38
C GLU A 365 -37.21 12.35 28.37
#